data_AF-A0A3D4BS88-F1
#
_entry.id   AF-A0A3D4BS88-F1
#
_cell.length_a   1.000
_cell.length_b   1.000
_cell.length_c   1.000
_cell.angle_alpha   90.00
_cell.angle_beta   90.00
_cell.angle_gamma   90.00
#
_symmetry.space_group_name_H-M   'P 1'
#
loop_
_entity.id
_entity.type
_entity.pdbx_description
1 polymer ?
#
loop_
_entity_poly.entity_id
_entity_poly.type
_entity_poly.pdbx_seq_one_letter_code
_entity_poly.pdbx_strand_id
1 'polypeptide(L)'
;EPWGYTPLECLARGVAAVTSDLSGFGDYLKHVPIGDEDHGAFSVERYNKSFDESATDLANILFNFITRTPRMRIDMRNKSEDLSESFDWKNLYAFYLEAYNA
;
A
#
# COMPACT_ATOMS: atom_id res chain seq x y z
N GLU A 1 -10.73 7.59 2.09
CA GLU A 1 -10.25 7.40 3.48
C GLU A 1 -9.16 8.43 3.72
N PRO A 2 -9.26 9.31 4.75
CA PRO A 2 -8.33 10.44 4.87
C PRO A 2 -6.85 10.04 4.99
N TRP A 3 -6.58 8.93 5.68
CA TRP A 3 -5.25 8.31 5.74
C TRP A 3 -5.35 6.86 5.24
N GLY A 4 -5.47 5.89 6.15
CA GLY A 4 -5.44 4.48 5.78
C GLY A 4 -4.56 3.69 6.74
N TYR A 5 -4.95 3.62 8.01
CA TYR A 5 -4.15 2.91 9.01
C TYR A 5 -4.22 1.39 8.83
N THR A 6 -5.38 0.86 8.46
CA THR A 6 -5.58 -0.59 8.26
C THR A 6 -4.61 -1.22 7.26
N PRO A 7 -4.43 -0.70 6.02
CA PRO A 7 -3.46 -1.29 5.09
C PRO A 7 -2.02 -1.21 5.62
N LEU A 8 -1.64 -0.13 6.29
CA LEU A 8 -0.32 0.00 6.93
C LEU A 8 -0.13 -1.06 8.04
N GLU A 9 -1.13 -1.21 8.91
CA GLU A 9 -1.13 -2.19 10.00
C GLU A 9 -1.08 -3.64 9.53
N CYS A 10 -1.64 -3.93 8.35
CA CYS A 10 -1.53 -5.22 7.68
C CYS A 10 -0.09 -5.47 7.21
N LEU A 11 0.52 -4.52 6.51
CA LEU A 11 1.88 -4.65 5.96
C LEU A 11 2.92 -4.86 7.07
N ALA A 12 2.78 -4.11 8.17
CA ALA A 12 3.61 -4.27 9.38
C ALA A 12 3.50 -5.66 10.03
N ARG A 13 2.47 -6.45 9.68
CA ARG A 13 2.26 -7.82 10.18
C ARG A 13 2.51 -8.90 9.14
N GLY A 14 3.15 -8.59 8.02
CA GLY A 14 3.38 -9.61 6.98
C GLY A 14 2.13 -9.93 6.15
N VAL A 15 1.11 -9.06 6.18
CA VAL A 15 -0.17 -9.27 5.51
C VAL A 15 -0.31 -8.30 4.35
N ALA A 16 -0.39 -8.85 3.14
CA ALA A 16 -0.66 -8.07 1.94
C ALA A 16 -1.99 -7.30 2.06
N ALA A 17 -2.03 -6.08 1.54
CA ALA A 17 -3.18 -5.20 1.63
C ALA A 17 -3.49 -4.54 0.28
N VAL A 18 -4.78 -4.42 -0.03
CA VAL A 18 -5.27 -3.66 -1.17
C VAL A 18 -5.84 -2.33 -0.66
N THR A 19 -5.41 -1.23 -1.25
CA THR A 19 -5.91 0.12 -0.98
C THR A 19 -6.37 0.79 -2.29
N SER A 20 -6.62 2.11 -2.28
CA SER A 20 -6.86 2.89 -3.50
C SER A 20 -6.06 4.18 -3.54
N ASP A 21 -5.89 4.71 -4.75
CA ASP A 21 -5.28 6.01 -5.04
C ASP A 21 -6.02 7.23 -4.46
N LEU A 22 -7.23 7.03 -3.91
CA LEU A 22 -8.04 8.01 -3.18
C LEU A 22 -7.90 7.94 -1.65
N SER A 23 -7.17 6.95 -1.13
CA SER A 23 -6.82 6.89 0.29
C SER A 23 -5.53 7.67 0.54
N GLY A 24 -5.40 8.35 1.68
CA GLY A 24 -4.15 9.04 2.02
C GLY A 24 -2.92 8.11 2.05
N PHE A 25 -3.08 6.89 2.56
CA PHE A 25 -2.04 5.85 2.53
C PHE A 25 -1.68 5.46 1.10
N GLY A 26 -2.67 5.17 0.26
CA GLY A 26 -2.46 4.77 -1.13
C GLY A 26 -1.95 5.91 -2.01
N ASP A 27 -2.25 7.16 -1.66
CA ASP A 27 -1.67 8.34 -2.31
C ASP A 27 -0.20 8.51 -1.92
N TYR A 28 0.11 8.46 -0.62
CA TYR A 28 1.50 8.52 -0.13
C TYR A 28 2.36 7.37 -0.67
N LEU A 29 1.80 6.16 -0.78
CA LEU A 29 2.46 4.97 -1.30
C LEU A 29 3.06 5.18 -2.70
N LYS A 30 2.44 6.02 -3.55
CA LYS A 30 2.95 6.36 -4.90
C LYS A 30 4.34 7.01 -4.87
N HIS A 31 4.71 7.59 -3.73
CA HIS A 31 5.99 8.28 -3.53
C HIS A 31 7.02 7.41 -2.78
N VAL A 32 6.66 6.19 -2.39
CA VAL A 32 7.55 5.25 -1.68
C VAL A 32 8.19 4.30 -2.70
N PRO A 33 9.53 4.29 -2.87
CA PRO A 33 10.21 3.51 -3.91
C PRO A 33 9.93 2.00 -3.89
N ILE A 34 9.68 1.44 -2.70
CA ILE A 34 9.35 0.02 -2.49
C ILE A 34 7.85 -0.22 -2.30
N GLY A 35 7.01 0.78 -2.56
CA GLY A 35 5.56 0.74 -2.42
C GLY A 35 4.87 -0.01 -3.54
N ASP A 36 5.22 -1.27 -3.76
CA ASP A 36 4.74 -2.09 -4.87
C ASP A 36 4.14 -3.44 -4.44
N GLU A 37 3.63 -4.19 -5.41
CA GLU A 37 3.02 -5.49 -5.18
C GLU A 37 4.00 -6.54 -4.64
N ASP A 38 5.30 -6.39 -4.89
CA ASP A 38 6.33 -7.32 -4.39
C ASP A 38 6.54 -7.16 -2.89
N HIS A 39 6.17 -6.02 -2.31
CA HIS A 39 6.11 -5.76 -0.87
C HIS A 39 4.69 -5.93 -0.31
N GLY A 40 3.77 -6.48 -1.09
CA GLY A 40 2.41 -6.81 -0.65
C GLY A 40 1.46 -5.62 -0.59
N ALA A 41 1.83 -4.46 -1.14
CA ALA A 41 0.95 -3.31 -1.26
C ALA A 41 0.36 -3.22 -2.66
N PHE A 42 -0.96 -3.26 -2.75
CA PHE A 42 -1.71 -3.18 -4.00
C PHE A 42 -2.59 -1.93 -3.97
N SER A 43 -2.69 -1.23 -5.10
CA SER A 43 -3.54 -0.04 -5.20
C SER A 43 -4.51 -0.18 -6.36
N VAL A 44 -5.80 0.06 -6.10
CA VAL A 44 -6.83 0.19 -7.12
C VAL A 44 -6.93 1.66 -7.53
N GLU A 45 -6.84 1.94 -8.82
CA GLU A 45 -7.11 3.26 -9.37
C GLU A 45 -8.61 3.57 -9.34
N ARG A 46 -8.99 4.65 -8.66
CA ARG A 46 -10.38 5.09 -8.48
C ARG A 46 -10.60 6.55 -8.84
N TYR A 47 -9.57 7.38 -8.92
CA TYR A 47 -9.73 8.82 -9.16
C TYR A 47 -10.30 9.14 -10.55
N ASN A 48 -9.81 8.46 -11.60
CA ASN A 48 -10.20 8.69 -12.99
C ASN A 48 -10.83 7.45 -13.66
N LYS A 49 -11.44 6.56 -12.88
CA LYS A 49 -12.07 5.33 -13.37
C LYS A 49 -13.52 5.24 -12.93
N SER A 50 -14.35 4.62 -13.77
CA SER A 50 -15.70 4.25 -13.38
C SER A 50 -15.68 3.18 -12.28
N PHE A 51 -16.85 2.98 -11.65
CA PHE A 51 -17.00 1.92 -10.66
C PHE A 51 -16.69 0.54 -11.23
N ASP A 52 -17.22 0.23 -12.43
CA ASP A 52 -17.07 -1.09 -13.05
C ASP A 52 -15.63 -1.38 -13.48
N GLU A 53 -14.91 -0.37 -13.99
CA GLU A 53 -13.47 -0.47 -14.27
C GLU A 53 -12.68 -0.74 -12.99
N SER A 54 -12.92 0.03 -11.93
CA SER A 54 -12.25 -0.15 -10.63
C SER A 54 -12.55 -1.52 -10.02
N ALA A 55 -13.79 -2.01 -10.16
CA ALA A 55 -14.19 -3.33 -9.68
C ALA A 55 -13.50 -4.44 -10.47
N THR A 56 -13.35 -4.27 -11.79
CA THR A 56 -12.61 -5.19 -12.66
C THR A 56 -11.13 -5.24 -12.28
N ASP A 57 -10.51 -4.09 -12.04
CA ASP A 57 -9.11 -4.00 -11.60
C ASP A 57 -8.90 -4.70 -10.25
N LEU A 58 -9.80 -4.46 -9.29
CA LEU A 58 -9.76 -5.15 -8.00
C LEU A 58 -9.89 -6.67 -8.17
N ALA A 59 -10.81 -7.14 -9.02
CA ALA A 59 -10.97 -8.57 -9.31
C ALA A 59 -9.69 -9.16 -9.92
N ASN A 60 -9.03 -8.44 -10.84
CA ASN A 60 -7.77 -8.86 -11.44
C ASN A 60 -6.63 -8.94 -10.42
N ILE A 61 -6.52 -7.95 -9.52
CA ILE A 61 -5.54 -7.97 -8.41
C ILE A 61 -5.74 -9.23 -7.55
N LEU A 62 -6.98 -9.51 -7.13
CA LEU A 62 -7.30 -10.67 -6.31
C LEU A 62 -7.03 -11.99 -7.06
N PHE A 63 -7.39 -12.06 -8.34
CA PHE A 63 -7.12 -13.22 -9.18
C PHE A 63 -5.62 -13.48 -9.34
N ASN A 64 -4.83 -12.44 -9.63
CA ASN A 64 -3.38 -12.54 -9.74
C ASN A 64 -2.75 -12.94 -8.41
N PHE A 65 -3.27 -12.46 -7.28
CA PHE A 65 -2.76 -12.86 -5.96
C PHE A 65 -2.95 -14.35 -5.68
N ILE A 66 -4.12 -14.92 -6.00
CA ILE A 66 -4.39 -16.35 -5.75
C ILE A 66 -3.61 -17.28 -6.71
N THR A 67 -3.20 -16.79 -7.88
CA THR A 67 -2.40 -17.57 -8.85
C THR A 67 -0.90 -17.57 -8.51
N ARG A 68 -0.42 -16.70 -7.61
CA ARG A 68 0.98 -16.71 -7.13
C ARG A 68 1.32 -18.04 -6.46
N THR A 69 2.57 -18.48 -6.62
CA THR A 69 3.05 -19.68 -5.94
C THR A 69 3.15 -19.45 -4.41
N PRO A 70 3.11 -20.52 -3.59
CA PRO A 70 3.34 -20.39 -2.15
C PRO A 70 4.67 -19.70 -1.81
N ARG A 71 5.73 -19.97 -2.58
CA ARG A 71 7.05 -19.33 -2.40
C ARG A 71 6.98 -17.82 -2.63
N MET A 72 6.36 -17.38 -3.73
CA MET A 72 6.19 -15.96 -4.03
C MET A 72 5.40 -15.22 -2.93
N ARG A 73 4.39 -15.87 -2.34
CA ARG A 73 3.62 -15.27 -1.22
C ARG A 73 4.42 -15.18 0.08
N ILE A 74 5.29 -16.16 0.35
CA ILE A 74 6.21 -16.11 1.50
C ILE A 74 7.24 -14.99 1.30
N ASP A 75 7.85 -14.90 0.12
CA ASP A 75 8.84 -13.87 -0.20
C ASP A 75 8.22 -12.46 -0.09
N MET A 76 7.00 -12.27 -0.59
CA MET A 76 6.24 -11.02 -0.44
C MET A 76 5.97 -10.68 1.03
N ARG A 77 5.52 -11.65 1.84
CA ARG A 77 5.29 -11.46 3.28
C ARG A 77 6.55 -11.01 4.00
N ASN A 78 7.69 -11.59 3.67
CA ASN A 78 8.97 -11.24 4.31
C ASN A 78 9.42 -9.82 3.97
N LYS A 79 9.01 -9.28 2.82
CA LYS A 79 9.33 -7.92 2.36
C LYS A 79 8.33 -6.87 2.85
N SER A 80 7.13 -7.24 3.26
CA SER A 80 6.09 -6.24 3.58
C SER A 80 6.40 -5.42 4.83
N GLU A 81 7.20 -5.97 5.76
CA GLU A 81 7.68 -5.26 6.94
C GLU A 81 8.60 -4.09 6.54
N ASP A 82 9.52 -4.31 5.60
CA ASP A 82 10.42 -3.27 5.06
C ASP A 82 9.64 -2.06 4.53
N LEU A 83 8.52 -2.32 3.83
CA LEU A 83 7.64 -1.26 3.35
C LEU A 83 6.98 -0.51 4.51
N SER A 84 6.52 -1.21 5.55
CA SER A 84 5.88 -0.57 6.71
C SER A 84 6.82 0.39 7.44
N GLU A 85 8.12 0.12 7.47
CA GLU A 85 9.13 1.02 8.07
C GLU A 85 9.20 2.38 7.37
N SER A 86 8.85 2.46 6.08
CA SER A 86 8.83 3.72 5.33
C SER A 86 7.79 4.70 5.90
N PHE A 87 6.82 4.21 6.67
CA PHE A 87 5.75 4.97 7.31
C PHE A 87 5.95 5.17 8.81
N ASP A 88 7.11 4.80 9.35
CA ASP A 88 7.43 5.02 10.76
C ASP A 88 7.55 6.53 11.08
N TRP A 89 7.18 6.91 12.30
CA TRP A 89 7.28 8.29 12.77
C TRP A 89 8.69 8.87 12.69
N LYS A 90 9.74 8.04 12.74
CA LYS A 90 11.13 8.46 12.49
C LYS A 90 11.30 9.16 11.14
N ASN A 91 10.51 8.78 10.14
CA ASN A 91 10.52 9.35 8.80
C ASN A 91 9.48 10.47 8.67
N LEU A 92 8.27 10.26 9.19
CA LEU A 92 7.14 11.19 8.99
C LEU A 92 7.22 12.45 9.86
N TYR A 93 7.92 12.41 10.99
CA TYR A 93 8.05 13.55 11.90
C TYR A 93 8.77 14.75 11.26
N ALA A 94 9.63 14.53 10.26
CA ALA A 94 10.31 15.60 9.55
C ALA A 94 9.33 16.62 8.93
N PHE A 95 8.19 16.15 8.40
CA PHE A 95 7.16 17.02 7.82
C PHE A 95 6.47 17.89 8.89
N TYR A 96 6.38 17.41 10.14
CA TYR A 96 5.88 18.23 11.25
C TYR A 96 6.88 19.32 11.65
N LEU A 97 8.18 19.01 11.65
CA LEU A 97 9.22 20.01 11.91
C LEU A 97 9.24 21.09 10.82
N GLU A 98 9.06 20.70 9.56
CA GLU A 98 8.96 21.65 8.45
C GLU A 98 7.76 22.59 8.64
N ALA A 99 6.57 22.04 8.90
CA ALA A 99 5.36 22.84 9.13
C ALA A 99 5.45 23.74 10.37
N TYR A 100 6.18 23.32 11.41
CA TYR A 100 6.39 24.14 12.62
C TYR A 100 7.37 25.30 12.39
N ASN A 101 8.37 25.11 11.54
CA ASN A 101 9.39 26.11 11.24
C ASN A 101 9.01 27.05 10.08
N ALA A 102 7.94 26.74 9.35
CA ALA A 102 7.38 27.55 8.26
C ALA A 102 6.56 28.73 8.79
#